data_AF-T0ZPS3-F1
#
_entry.id   AF-T0ZPS3-F1
#
_cell.length_a   1.000
_cell.length_b   1.000
_cell.length_c   1.000
_cell.angle_alpha   90.00
_cell.angle_beta   90.00
_cell.angle_gamma   90.00
#
_symmetry.space_group_name_H-M   'P 1'
#
loop_
_entity.id
_entity.type
_entity.pdbx_description
1 polymer ?
#
loop_
_entity_poly.entity_id
_entity_poly.type
_entity_poly.pdbx_seq_one_letter_code
_entity_poly.pdbx_strand_id
1 'polypeptide(L)'
;MACALIDLNYTRDTTSGAEGLGLLARLREQAPELPIVVMTAWSSVPLVVEAMRRGASDFIEKPWGNARLLAVLRAQIALGEAARRQRRLEAENALLRGDAMPGFVAESPAMRKLLDMLARIAPSDANVLVLGENGTGKGVIAQLLHARSTRAAQAFIKVNMGGIAESVFESEMFGHVRGAYTDARSERIGRFELADGGTLFLDEVGNIPPAQQAKLLRVLEDGEFERLGSSRTQHADVRVIAATNADLAAAIVAGRFRKDLLYRLNTLEIRLPPLRERREDIVPMARSFLAASAQRHQRGDMRLAVDAERALLAYAWPGNVRELRHVMERAGAVVPGRRGGCRRAGAGHAACCRRCRRADDAGTSRGLAGAARARTPCGQSAGRRGCAGHHPSGAVSAHGKTRPARCRQCRRQRMNPCVRRG
;
A
#
# COMPACT_ATOMS: atom_id res chain seq x y z
N MET A 1 -20.64 27.77 11.21
CA MET A 1 -19.44 28.16 10.44
C MET A 1 -19.30 29.68 10.48
N ALA A 2 -18.09 30.21 10.30
CA ALA A 2 -17.87 31.67 10.28
C ALA A 2 -18.03 32.24 8.86
N CYS A 3 -18.50 33.48 8.77
CA CYS A 3 -18.49 34.30 7.55
C CYS A 3 -17.69 35.56 7.87
N ALA A 4 -16.73 35.91 7.03
CA ALA A 4 -16.00 37.16 7.18
C ALA A 4 -16.83 38.30 6.59
N LEU A 5 -17.12 39.32 7.40
CA LEU A 5 -17.65 40.59 6.94
C LEU A 5 -16.49 41.58 6.96
N ILE A 6 -16.08 42.06 5.78
CA ILE A 6 -14.93 42.95 5.65
C ILE A 6 -15.32 44.27 5.00
N ASP A 7 -14.60 45.33 5.32
CA ASP A 7 -14.77 46.65 4.73
C ASP A 7 -13.85 46.80 3.52
N LEU A 8 -14.28 47.53 2.50
CA LEU A 8 -13.39 47.90 1.40
C LEU A 8 -12.47 49.07 1.74
N ASN A 9 -12.87 49.93 2.68
CA ASN A 9 -12.10 51.12 3.06
C ASN A 9 -11.96 51.19 4.59
N TYR A 10 -10.73 51.03 5.10
CA TYR A 10 -10.43 51.08 6.54
C TYR A 10 -9.81 52.42 6.95
N THR A 11 -9.10 53.12 6.05
CA THR A 11 -8.52 54.45 6.31
C THR A 11 -9.34 55.59 5.67
N ARG A 12 -8.99 56.85 5.98
CA ARG A 12 -9.75 58.05 5.56
C ARG A 12 -9.63 58.39 4.06
N ASP A 13 -8.84 57.67 3.28
CA ASP A 13 -8.72 57.90 1.83
C ASP A 13 -9.77 57.03 1.10
N THR A 14 -10.94 57.63 0.89
CA THR A 14 -12.27 56.99 1.06
C THR A 14 -12.92 56.41 -0.20
N THR A 15 -12.22 56.20 -1.31
CA THR A 15 -12.85 55.79 -2.58
C THR A 15 -12.15 54.67 -3.37
N SER A 16 -10.93 54.26 -3.00
CA SER A 16 -10.16 53.33 -3.83
C SER A 16 -10.51 51.85 -3.64
N GLY A 17 -10.95 51.44 -2.45
CA GLY A 17 -11.26 50.04 -2.12
C GLY A 17 -10.04 49.09 -2.11
N ALA A 18 -8.83 49.62 -2.31
CA ALA A 18 -7.63 48.80 -2.50
C ALA A 18 -7.26 47.98 -1.26
N GLU A 19 -7.49 48.55 -0.06
CA GLU A 19 -7.18 47.90 1.21
C GLU A 19 -8.02 46.63 1.42
N GLY A 20 -9.35 46.73 1.24
CA GLY A 20 -10.22 45.57 1.40
C GLY A 20 -10.07 44.54 0.28
N LEU A 21 -9.77 44.97 -0.96
CA LEU A 21 -9.41 44.03 -2.02
C LEU A 21 -8.09 43.28 -1.73
N GLY A 22 -7.13 43.94 -1.09
CA GLY A 22 -5.89 43.31 -0.62
C GLY A 22 -6.15 42.31 0.51
N LEU A 23 -7.02 42.66 1.46
CA LEU A 23 -7.43 41.76 2.53
C LEU A 23 -8.20 40.54 1.98
N LEU A 24 -9.11 40.75 1.03
CA LEU A 24 -9.86 39.68 0.36
C LEU A 24 -8.92 38.66 -0.29
N ALA A 25 -7.89 39.14 -1.00
CA ALA A 25 -6.90 38.25 -1.63
C ALA A 25 -6.16 37.39 -0.59
N ARG A 26 -5.69 38.01 0.50
CA ARG A 26 -5.00 37.28 1.59
C ARG A 26 -5.92 36.27 2.28
N LEU A 27 -7.17 36.65 2.54
CA LEU A 27 -8.15 35.74 3.14
C LEU A 27 -8.48 34.57 2.21
N ARG A 28 -8.50 34.78 0.89
CA ARG A 28 -8.67 33.70 -0.08
C ARG A 28 -7.47 32.77 -0.17
N GLU A 29 -6.25 33.28 -0.02
CA GLU A 29 -5.04 32.44 0.06
C GLU A 29 -5.02 31.59 1.33
N GLN A 30 -5.35 32.17 2.49
CA GLN A 30 -5.28 31.48 3.78
C GLN A 30 -6.48 30.58 4.06
N ALA A 31 -7.66 30.99 3.62
CA ALA A 31 -8.92 30.29 3.85
C ALA A 31 -9.80 30.33 2.58
N PRO A 32 -9.45 29.54 1.54
CA PRO A 32 -10.16 29.52 0.26
C PRO A 32 -11.67 29.26 0.38
N GLU A 33 -12.06 28.61 1.48
CA GLU A 33 -13.40 28.11 1.76
C GLU A 33 -14.22 28.99 2.71
N LEU A 34 -13.67 30.12 3.15
CA LEU A 34 -14.37 31.07 4.00
C LEU A 34 -15.30 31.92 3.13
N PRO A 35 -16.61 32.00 3.39
CA PRO A 35 -17.47 32.98 2.74
C PRO A 35 -17.05 34.38 3.20
N ILE A 36 -16.87 35.29 2.24
CA ILE A 36 -16.40 36.66 2.51
C ILE A 36 -17.42 37.62 1.91
N VAL A 37 -18.07 38.40 2.76
CA VAL A 37 -19.00 39.47 2.37
C VAL A 37 -18.28 40.80 2.51
N VAL A 38 -18.27 41.59 1.43
CA VAL A 38 -17.58 42.90 1.41
C VAL A 38 -18.56 44.04 1.65
N MET A 39 -18.14 45.05 2.41
CA MET A 39 -18.93 46.26 2.67
C MET A 39 -18.35 47.44 1.89
N THR A 40 -19.20 48.19 1.20
CA THR A 40 -18.77 49.34 0.41
C THR A 40 -19.69 50.54 0.59
N ALA A 41 -19.12 51.75 0.66
CA ALA A 41 -19.86 53.00 0.58
C ALA A 41 -19.73 53.52 -0.85
N TRP A 42 -20.86 53.84 -1.49
CA TRP A 42 -21.00 54.32 -2.87
C TRP A 42 -21.01 53.29 -4.00
N SER A 43 -21.91 53.56 -4.93
CA SER A 43 -22.36 52.84 -6.13
C SER A 43 -21.29 52.63 -7.23
N SER A 44 -20.03 52.39 -6.86
CA SER A 44 -19.01 51.97 -7.83
C SER A 44 -19.21 50.48 -8.15
N VAL A 45 -20.15 50.21 -9.06
CA VAL A 45 -20.32 48.90 -9.71
C VAL A 45 -18.97 48.27 -10.11
N PRO A 46 -17.97 49.02 -10.60
CA PRO A 46 -16.65 48.45 -10.92
C PRO A 46 -15.94 47.79 -9.72
N LEU A 47 -16.03 48.38 -8.53
CA LEU A 47 -15.34 47.88 -7.34
C LEU A 47 -16.00 46.61 -6.79
N VAL A 48 -17.34 46.57 -6.81
CA VAL A 48 -18.10 45.37 -6.43
C VAL A 48 -17.80 44.24 -7.41
N VAL A 49 -17.79 44.52 -8.71
CA VAL A 49 -17.44 43.54 -9.74
C VAL A 49 -16.03 42.99 -9.53
N GLU A 50 -15.07 43.85 -9.18
CA GLU A 50 -13.70 43.43 -8.88
C GLU A 50 -13.61 42.58 -7.61
N ALA A 51 -14.33 42.94 -6.55
CA ALA A 51 -14.41 42.12 -5.35
C ALA A 51 -14.99 40.73 -5.63
N MET A 52 -16.06 40.65 -6.43
CA MET A 52 -16.65 39.37 -6.84
C MET A 52 -15.68 38.55 -7.69
N ARG A 53 -14.94 39.18 -8.62
CA ARG A 53 -13.89 38.51 -9.42
C ARG A 53 -12.77 37.94 -8.56
N ARG A 54 -12.40 38.62 -7.47
CA ARG A 54 -11.41 38.15 -6.49
C ARG A 54 -11.99 37.17 -5.46
N GLY A 55 -13.24 36.75 -5.65
CA GLY A 55 -13.87 35.72 -4.85
C GLY A 55 -14.63 36.24 -3.63
N ALA A 56 -15.11 37.47 -3.59
CA ALA A 56 -16.15 37.84 -2.63
C ALA A 56 -17.41 36.98 -2.87
N SER A 57 -18.04 36.55 -1.79
CA SER A 57 -19.26 35.73 -1.81
C SER A 57 -20.52 36.56 -1.96
N ASP A 58 -20.51 37.78 -1.42
CA ASP A 58 -21.59 38.76 -1.55
C ASP A 58 -21.09 40.17 -1.15
N PHE A 59 -21.94 41.18 -1.26
CA PHE A 59 -21.64 42.54 -0.82
C PHE A 59 -22.79 43.21 -0.05
N ILE A 60 -22.43 44.18 0.80
CA ILE A 60 -23.35 45.03 1.53
C ILE A 60 -23.00 46.50 1.27
N GLU A 61 -23.98 47.24 0.79
CA GLU A 61 -23.85 48.69 0.60
C GLU A 61 -24.07 49.42 1.92
N LYS A 62 -23.28 50.47 2.14
CA LYS A 62 -23.41 51.42 3.25
C LYS A 62 -24.20 52.65 2.79
N PRO A 63 -25.14 53.17 3.61
CA PRO A 63 -25.56 52.68 4.92
C PRO A 63 -26.35 51.36 4.81
N TRP A 64 -26.09 50.41 5.71
CA TRP A 64 -26.69 49.08 5.65
C TRP A 64 -28.03 49.01 6.36
N GLY A 65 -28.93 48.17 5.84
CA GLY A 65 -30.12 47.75 6.57
C GLY A 65 -29.83 46.50 7.40
N ASN A 66 -30.10 46.53 8.71
CA ASN A 66 -29.83 45.42 9.62
C ASN A 66 -30.49 44.10 9.18
N ALA A 67 -31.73 44.16 8.69
CA ALA A 67 -32.44 42.99 8.18
C ALA A 67 -31.73 42.35 6.97
N ARG A 68 -31.29 43.19 6.02
CA ARG A 68 -30.56 42.74 4.81
C ARG A 68 -29.19 42.17 5.17
N LEU A 69 -28.44 42.85 6.04
CA LEU A 69 -27.13 42.40 6.50
C LEU A 69 -27.22 41.02 7.17
N LEU A 70 -28.15 40.85 8.11
CA LEU A 70 -28.35 39.58 8.80
C LEU A 70 -28.81 38.46 7.84
N ALA A 71 -29.68 38.78 6.89
CA ALA A 71 -30.15 37.80 5.89
C ALA A 71 -29.00 37.30 5.02
N VAL A 72 -28.17 38.21 4.50
CA VAL A 72 -26.98 37.87 3.68
C VAL A 72 -26.00 37.03 4.47
N LEU A 73 -25.64 37.45 5.69
CA LEU A 73 -24.69 36.69 6.53
C LEU A 73 -25.21 35.28 6.86
N ARG A 74 -26.49 35.14 7.23
CA ARG A 74 -27.09 33.83 7.52
C ARG A 74 -27.09 32.93 6.28
N ALA A 75 -27.44 33.48 5.12
CA ALA A 75 -27.43 32.73 3.86
C ALA A 75 -26.02 32.24 3.51
N GLN A 76 -25.01 33.10 3.62
CA GLN A 76 -23.62 32.73 3.32
C GLN A 76 -23.05 31.70 4.31
N ILE A 77 -23.40 31.80 5.60
CA ILE A 77 -23.04 30.78 6.61
C ILE A 77 -23.69 29.43 6.25
N ALA A 78 -25.00 29.43 5.94
CA ALA A 78 -25.72 28.20 5.60
C ALA A 78 -25.18 27.53 4.31
N LEU A 79 -24.87 28.33 3.28
CA LEU A 79 -24.26 27.84 2.04
C LEU A 79 -22.87 27.24 2.29
N GLY A 80 -22.05 27.91 3.11
CA GLY A 80 -20.75 27.37 3.52
C GLY A 80 -20.86 26.04 4.26
N GLU A 81 -21.84 25.90 5.15
CA GLU A 81 -22.11 24.66 5.88
C GLU A 81 -22.58 23.53 4.97
N ALA A 82 -23.47 23.83 4.01
CA ALA A 82 -23.95 22.87 3.02
C ALA A 82 -22.80 22.37 2.11
N ALA A 83 -21.97 23.28 1.58
CA ALA A 83 -20.85 22.93 0.71
C ALA A 83 -19.77 22.10 1.44
N ARG A 84 -19.54 22.35 2.73
CA ARG A 84 -18.66 21.52 3.57
C ARG A 84 -19.26 20.16 3.85
N ARG A 85 -20.56 20.10 4.18
CA ARG A 85 -21.26 18.83 4.42
C ARG A 85 -21.25 17.96 3.17
N GLN A 86 -21.52 18.55 2.01
CA GLN A 86 -21.43 17.84 0.73
C GLN A 86 -20.02 17.30 0.48
N ARG A 87 -18.97 18.12 0.64
CA ARG A 87 -17.60 17.63 0.47
C ARG A 87 -17.17 16.60 1.49
N ARG A 88 -17.66 16.69 2.73
CA ARG A 88 -17.45 15.64 3.74
C ARG A 88 -18.12 14.33 3.31
N LEU A 89 -19.37 14.40 2.82
CA LEU A 89 -20.08 13.25 2.29
C LEU A 89 -19.44 12.70 1.01
N GLU A 90 -18.87 13.55 0.15
CA GLU A 90 -18.11 13.16 -1.04
C GLU A 90 -16.77 12.51 -0.67
N ALA A 91 -16.06 13.05 0.33
CA ALA A 91 -14.84 12.46 0.86
C ALA A 91 -15.12 11.12 1.57
N GLU A 92 -16.20 11.05 2.35
CA GLU A 92 -16.71 9.80 2.94
C GLU A 92 -17.10 8.80 1.83
N ASN A 93 -17.76 9.23 0.75
CA ASN A 93 -18.09 8.37 -0.39
C ASN A 93 -16.86 7.94 -1.20
N ALA A 94 -15.86 8.79 -1.40
CA ALA A 94 -14.61 8.43 -2.07
C ALA A 94 -13.78 7.44 -1.23
N LEU A 95 -13.77 7.64 0.10
CA LEU A 95 -13.22 6.69 1.06
C LEU A 95 -13.99 5.37 1.00
N LEU A 96 -15.32 5.37 0.96
CA LEU A 96 -16.18 4.19 0.86
C LEU A 96 -16.04 3.44 -0.48
N ARG A 97 -15.84 4.16 -1.59
CA ARG A 97 -15.63 3.60 -2.95
C ARG A 97 -14.24 3.00 -3.19
N GLY A 98 -13.28 3.25 -2.31
CA GLY A 98 -11.92 2.71 -2.45
C GLY A 98 -11.01 3.52 -3.37
N ASP A 99 -11.45 4.72 -3.80
CA ASP A 99 -10.70 5.63 -4.68
C ASP A 99 -9.43 6.20 -4.04
N ALA A 100 -9.25 5.98 -2.72
CA ALA A 100 -8.02 6.33 -2.01
C ALA A 100 -6.79 5.51 -2.45
N MET A 101 -6.98 4.40 -3.18
CA MET A 101 -5.88 3.58 -3.72
C MET A 101 -6.05 3.34 -5.22
N PRO A 102 -5.29 4.07 -6.08
CA PRO A 102 -5.28 3.82 -7.52
C PRO A 102 -5.01 2.34 -7.82
N GLY A 103 -5.98 1.66 -8.45
CA GLY A 103 -5.86 0.25 -8.87
C GLY A 103 -6.30 -0.79 -7.82
N PHE A 104 -6.98 -0.40 -6.75
CA PHE A 104 -7.70 -1.36 -5.90
C PHE A 104 -9.01 -1.79 -6.57
N VAL A 105 -9.21 -3.11 -6.70
CA VAL A 105 -10.38 -3.71 -7.36
C VAL A 105 -11.05 -4.68 -6.38
N ALA A 106 -12.36 -4.54 -6.24
CA ALA A 106 -13.18 -5.36 -5.35
C ALA A 106 -14.63 -5.40 -5.87
N GLU A 107 -14.85 -6.17 -6.92
CA GLU A 107 -16.17 -6.40 -7.53
C GLU A 107 -16.85 -7.66 -6.98
N SER A 108 -16.09 -8.66 -6.52
CA SER A 108 -16.63 -9.93 -6.03
C SER A 108 -17.48 -9.78 -4.76
N PRO A 109 -18.56 -10.58 -4.58
CA PRO A 109 -19.39 -10.53 -3.37
C PRO A 109 -18.59 -10.76 -2.08
N ALA A 110 -17.60 -11.65 -2.12
CA ALA A 110 -16.71 -11.94 -0.99
C ALA A 110 -15.90 -10.70 -0.58
N MET A 111 -15.36 -9.97 -1.57
CA MET A 111 -14.63 -8.74 -1.29
C MET A 111 -15.55 -7.60 -0.85
N ARG A 112 -16.76 -7.47 -1.40
CA ARG A 112 -17.73 -6.45 -0.94
C ARG A 112 -18.09 -6.66 0.53
N LYS A 113 -18.42 -7.88 0.93
CA LYS A 113 -18.68 -8.23 2.33
C LYS A 113 -17.48 -7.92 3.23
N LEU A 114 -16.27 -8.22 2.75
CA LEU A 114 -15.03 -7.88 3.45
C LEU A 114 -14.90 -6.36 3.63
N LEU A 115 -15.15 -5.57 2.59
CA LEU A 115 -15.09 -4.11 2.63
C LEU A 115 -16.12 -3.49 3.58
N ASP A 116 -17.33 -4.04 3.62
CA ASP A 116 -18.37 -3.61 4.57
C ASP A 116 -17.95 -3.86 6.02
N MET A 117 -17.33 -5.02 6.28
CA MET A 117 -16.77 -5.33 7.59
C MET A 117 -15.61 -4.40 7.93
N LEU A 118 -14.69 -4.16 7.00
CA LEU A 118 -13.57 -3.24 7.18
C LEU A 118 -14.04 -1.82 7.48
N ALA A 119 -15.12 -1.35 6.86
CA ALA A 119 -15.70 -0.04 7.14
C ALA A 119 -16.22 0.11 8.58
N ARG A 120 -16.70 -0.98 9.19
CA ARG A 120 -17.14 -1.00 10.60
C ARG A 120 -15.97 -1.09 11.58
N ILE A 121 -14.90 -1.78 11.19
CA ILE A 121 -13.71 -2.01 12.04
C ILE A 121 -12.75 -0.82 11.99
N ALA A 122 -12.66 -0.12 10.86
CA ALA A 122 -11.67 0.94 10.66
C ALA A 122 -11.72 2.07 11.71
N PRO A 123 -12.89 2.55 12.19
CA PRO A 123 -12.95 3.58 13.23
C PRO A 123 -12.53 3.14 14.63
N SER A 124 -12.42 1.83 14.89
CA SER A 124 -11.98 1.28 16.19
C SER A 124 -10.45 1.31 16.31
N ASP A 125 -9.93 1.55 17.51
CA ASP A 125 -8.50 1.41 17.82
C ASP A 125 -8.07 -0.05 18.08
N ALA A 126 -8.98 -1.03 17.93
CA ALA A 126 -8.65 -2.44 18.12
C ALA A 126 -7.57 -2.94 17.15
N ASN A 127 -6.72 -3.84 17.65
CA ASN A 127 -5.73 -4.56 16.86
C ASN A 127 -6.43 -5.50 15.87
N VAL A 128 -5.90 -5.58 14.65
CA VAL A 128 -6.50 -6.38 13.58
C VAL A 128 -5.49 -7.40 13.07
N LEU A 129 -5.88 -8.68 13.06
CA LEU A 129 -5.12 -9.77 12.46
C LEU A 129 -5.69 -10.10 11.08
N VAL A 130 -4.88 -9.90 10.04
CA VAL A 130 -5.22 -10.16 8.65
C VAL A 130 -4.62 -11.48 8.18
N LEU A 131 -5.46 -12.49 8.05
CA LEU A 131 -5.11 -13.82 7.55
C LEU A 131 -5.29 -13.90 6.04
N GLY A 132 -4.39 -14.59 5.35
CA GLY A 132 -4.59 -14.93 3.96
C GLY A 132 -3.33 -15.44 3.29
N GLU A 133 -3.49 -16.09 2.15
CA GLU A 133 -2.38 -16.65 1.38
C GLU A 133 -1.39 -15.58 0.91
N ASN A 134 -0.23 -16.03 0.44
CA ASN A 134 0.77 -15.14 -0.12
C ASN A 134 0.25 -14.46 -1.39
N GLY A 135 0.47 -13.15 -1.48
CA GLY A 135 0.08 -12.37 -2.65
C GLY A 135 -1.41 -12.04 -2.75
N THR A 136 -2.25 -12.26 -1.73
CA THR A 136 -3.68 -11.90 -1.76
C THR A 136 -3.98 -10.41 -1.61
N GLY A 137 -2.99 -9.61 -1.14
CA GLY A 137 -3.15 -8.16 -0.95
C GLY A 137 -3.32 -7.71 0.51
N LYS A 138 -2.86 -8.50 1.49
CA LYS A 138 -2.92 -8.16 2.93
C LYS A 138 -2.44 -6.73 3.26
N GLY A 139 -1.32 -6.30 2.66
CA GLY A 139 -0.80 -4.95 2.84
C GLY A 139 -1.71 -3.85 2.31
N VAL A 140 -2.48 -4.11 1.25
CA VAL A 140 -3.46 -3.14 0.71
C VAL A 140 -4.65 -3.01 1.64
N ILE A 141 -5.11 -4.13 2.23
CA ILE A 141 -6.18 -4.10 3.23
C ILE A 141 -5.73 -3.37 4.50
N ALA A 142 -4.48 -3.53 4.94
CA ALA A 142 -3.95 -2.77 6.07
C ALA A 142 -3.90 -1.26 5.79
N GLN A 143 -3.50 -0.86 4.58
CA GLN A 143 -3.54 0.55 4.15
C GLN A 143 -4.97 1.08 4.12
N LEU A 144 -5.93 0.29 3.63
CA LEU A 144 -7.34 0.67 3.60
C LEU A 144 -7.92 0.84 5.01
N LEU A 145 -7.57 -0.04 5.94
CA LEU A 145 -7.95 0.08 7.35
C LEU A 145 -7.43 1.38 7.96
N HIS A 146 -6.15 1.69 7.74
CA HIS A 146 -5.55 2.91 8.24
C HIS A 146 -6.21 4.16 7.61
N ALA A 147 -6.37 4.19 6.30
CA ALA A 147 -6.97 5.32 5.57
C ALA A 147 -8.43 5.61 5.97
N ARG A 148 -9.15 4.61 6.48
CA ARG A 148 -10.53 4.74 6.98
C ARG A 148 -10.63 4.85 8.50
N SER A 149 -9.50 4.96 9.20
CA SER A 149 -9.47 5.06 10.66
C SER A 149 -9.50 6.51 11.17
N THR A 150 -9.70 6.66 12.47
CA THR A 150 -9.50 7.94 13.18
C THR A 150 -8.06 8.47 13.05
N ARG A 151 -7.10 7.59 12.76
CA ARG A 151 -5.67 7.88 12.61
C ARG A 151 -5.24 8.03 11.14
N ALA A 152 -6.16 8.21 10.19
CA ALA A 152 -5.85 8.28 8.76
C ALA A 152 -4.89 9.42 8.34
N ALA A 153 -4.81 10.49 9.14
CA ALA A 153 -3.87 11.60 8.92
C ALA A 153 -2.48 11.37 9.56
N GLN A 154 -2.33 10.28 10.33
CA GLN A 154 -1.12 9.97 11.09
C GLN A 154 -0.21 9.01 10.32
N ALA A 155 0.97 8.72 10.87
CA ALA A 155 1.94 7.85 10.22
C ALA A 155 1.41 6.41 10.04
N PHE A 156 1.63 5.84 8.85
CA PHE A 156 1.46 4.42 8.58
C PHE A 156 2.83 3.77 8.36
N ILE A 157 3.32 3.06 9.37
CA ILE A 157 4.64 2.43 9.33
C ILE A 157 4.49 0.96 8.96
N LYS A 158 5.08 0.55 7.84
CA LYS A 158 5.11 -0.85 7.40
C LYS A 158 6.42 -1.53 7.77
N VAL A 159 6.31 -2.73 8.32
CA VAL A 159 7.44 -3.59 8.67
C VAL A 159 7.18 -5.00 8.17
N ASN A 160 8.14 -5.61 7.47
CA ASN A 160 8.07 -7.02 7.08
C ASN A 160 9.00 -7.84 7.98
N MET A 161 8.41 -8.70 8.81
CA MET A 161 9.15 -9.50 9.79
C MET A 161 10.00 -10.59 9.16
N GLY A 162 9.62 -11.11 7.99
CA GLY A 162 10.42 -12.09 7.26
C GLY A 162 11.72 -11.52 6.68
N GLY A 163 11.84 -10.18 6.61
CA GLY A 163 13.02 -9.50 6.05
C GLY A 163 14.01 -8.99 7.09
N ILE A 164 13.69 -9.06 8.38
CA ILE A 164 14.53 -8.51 9.45
C ILE A 164 15.33 -9.64 10.08
N ALA A 165 16.66 -9.51 10.07
CA ALA A 165 17.53 -10.44 10.77
C ALA A 165 17.31 -10.36 12.28
N GLU A 166 17.37 -11.50 12.97
CA GLU A 166 17.13 -11.59 14.41
C GLU A 166 18.04 -10.66 15.22
N SER A 167 19.31 -10.52 14.81
CA SER A 167 20.29 -9.63 15.46
C SER A 167 19.95 -8.14 15.34
N VAL A 168 19.14 -7.75 14.37
CA VAL A 168 18.83 -6.34 14.07
C VAL A 168 17.38 -5.99 14.45
N PHE A 169 16.57 -7.00 14.82
CA PHE A 169 15.15 -6.84 15.16
C PHE A 169 14.92 -5.74 16.20
N GLU A 170 15.63 -5.82 17.32
CA GLU A 170 15.44 -4.88 18.44
C GLU A 170 15.83 -3.45 18.05
N SER A 171 16.91 -3.31 17.29
CA SER A 171 17.37 -2.01 16.79
C SER A 171 16.40 -1.40 15.78
N GLU A 172 15.75 -2.20 14.93
CA GLU A 172 14.77 -1.68 13.97
C GLU A 172 13.47 -1.33 14.67
N MET A 173 12.95 -2.22 15.53
CA MET A 173 11.65 -2.05 16.17
C MET A 173 11.66 -0.98 17.26
N PHE A 174 12.67 -0.98 18.13
CA PHE A 174 12.72 -0.15 19.34
C PHE A 174 13.76 0.99 19.25
N GLY A 175 14.70 0.90 18.30
CA GLY A 175 15.77 1.88 18.17
C GLY A 175 16.96 1.59 19.08
N HIS A 176 18.03 2.36 18.92
CA HIS A 176 19.24 2.22 19.73
C HIS A 176 19.93 3.56 19.96
N VAL A 177 20.59 3.69 21.10
CA VAL A 177 21.52 4.80 21.37
C VAL A 177 22.90 4.50 20.81
N ARG A 178 23.70 5.53 20.58
CA ARG A 178 25.09 5.37 20.13
C ARG A 178 25.88 4.47 21.08
N GLY A 179 26.56 3.46 20.55
CA GLY A 179 27.36 2.50 21.33
C GLY A 179 26.59 1.33 21.93
N ALA A 180 25.31 1.14 21.61
CA ALA A 180 24.51 0.03 22.13
C ALA A 180 24.97 -1.37 21.67
N TYR A 181 25.65 -1.47 20.53
CA TYR A 181 26.29 -2.69 20.02
C TYR A 181 27.49 -2.32 19.12
N THR A 182 28.30 -3.31 18.71
CA THR A 182 29.58 -3.11 18.01
C THR A 182 29.52 -2.22 16.77
N ASP A 183 28.38 -2.17 16.06
CA ASP A 183 28.20 -1.35 14.85
C ASP A 183 27.32 -0.08 15.08
N ALA A 184 26.95 0.24 16.32
CA ALA A 184 26.08 1.38 16.67
C ALA A 184 26.83 2.73 16.62
N ARG A 185 27.19 3.19 15.41
CA ARG A 185 27.95 4.44 15.20
C ARG A 185 27.13 5.71 15.44
N SER A 186 25.81 5.65 15.26
CA SER A 186 24.88 6.77 15.44
C SER A 186 23.63 6.29 16.17
N GLU A 187 22.89 7.19 16.79
CA GLU A 187 21.57 6.89 17.34
C GLU A 187 20.56 6.61 16.21
N ARG A 188 19.57 5.74 16.47
CA ARG A 188 18.50 5.40 15.54
C ARG A 188 17.15 5.30 16.22
N ILE A 189 16.15 5.95 15.62
CA ILE A 189 14.75 5.89 16.03
C ILE A 189 14.12 4.57 15.57
N GLY A 190 13.37 3.91 16.46
CA GLY A 190 12.69 2.64 16.20
C GLY A 190 11.36 2.77 15.46
N ARG A 191 10.84 1.66 14.92
CA ARG A 191 9.54 1.64 14.23
C ARG A 191 8.35 1.97 15.14
N PHE A 192 8.39 1.60 16.42
CA PHE A 192 7.34 1.96 17.37
C PHE A 192 7.26 3.46 17.59
N GLU A 193 8.41 4.10 17.79
CA GLU A 193 8.49 5.55 17.96
C GLU A 193 8.07 6.31 16.69
N LEU A 194 8.47 5.82 15.51
CA LEU A 194 8.01 6.39 14.23
C LEU A 194 6.50 6.24 13.99
N ALA A 195 5.87 5.27 14.64
CA ALA A 195 4.45 4.95 14.50
C ALA A 195 3.59 5.57 15.62
N ASP A 196 4.19 6.35 16.53
CA ASP A 196 3.48 6.98 17.64
C ASP A 196 2.33 7.87 17.15
N GLY A 197 1.17 7.74 17.80
CA GLY A 197 -0.11 8.32 17.37
C GLY A 197 -0.71 7.73 16.08
N GLY A 198 0.02 6.84 15.40
CA GLY A 198 -0.30 6.31 14.08
C GLY A 198 -0.69 4.83 14.07
N THR A 199 -0.29 4.14 13.00
CA THR A 199 -0.55 2.72 12.79
C THR A 199 0.72 1.98 12.37
N LEU A 200 0.99 0.86 13.04
CA LEU A 200 2.10 -0.03 12.72
C LEU A 200 1.57 -1.31 12.07
N PHE A 201 1.95 -1.52 10.81
CA PHE A 201 1.63 -2.72 10.05
C PHE A 201 2.76 -3.73 10.11
N LEU A 202 2.51 -4.87 10.78
CA LEU A 202 3.43 -5.99 10.92
C LEU A 202 3.06 -7.06 9.87
N ASP A 203 3.80 -7.12 8.77
CA ASP A 203 3.65 -8.14 7.73
C ASP A 203 4.46 -9.39 8.13
N GLU A 204 3.90 -10.56 7.85
CA GLU A 204 4.48 -11.88 8.14
C GLU A 204 4.80 -12.14 9.63
N VAL A 205 3.88 -11.79 10.55
CA VAL A 205 4.09 -11.97 12.01
C VAL A 205 4.39 -13.40 12.44
N GLY A 206 3.97 -14.41 11.67
CA GLY A 206 4.29 -15.81 11.93
C GLY A 206 5.78 -16.15 11.80
N ASN A 207 6.59 -15.28 11.19
CA ASN A 207 8.03 -15.46 11.00
C ASN A 207 8.86 -14.83 12.13
N ILE A 208 8.25 -14.22 13.15
CA ILE A 208 8.97 -13.61 14.27
C ILE A 208 9.63 -14.70 15.13
N PRO A 209 10.94 -14.64 15.41
CA PRO A 209 11.61 -15.59 16.29
C PRO A 209 11.01 -15.61 17.71
N PRO A 210 10.90 -16.78 18.37
CA PRO A 210 10.28 -16.89 19.71
C PRO A 210 10.86 -15.95 20.77
N ALA A 211 12.17 -15.70 20.73
CA ALA A 211 12.85 -14.78 21.65
C ALA A 211 12.32 -13.34 21.52
N GLN A 212 12.01 -12.90 20.30
CA GLN A 212 11.54 -11.55 20.01
C GLN A 212 10.03 -11.38 20.24
N GLN A 213 9.26 -12.46 20.20
CA GLN A 213 7.83 -12.45 20.51
C GLN A 213 7.55 -11.96 21.94
N ALA A 214 8.41 -12.30 22.90
CA ALA A 214 8.27 -11.87 24.30
C ALA A 214 8.41 -10.36 24.47
N LYS A 215 9.35 -9.75 23.73
CA LYS A 215 9.57 -8.29 23.76
C LYS A 215 8.41 -7.57 23.08
N LEU A 216 7.98 -8.07 21.92
CA LEU A 216 6.82 -7.50 21.23
C LEU A 216 5.55 -7.57 22.09
N LEU A 217 5.32 -8.66 22.81
CA LEU A 217 4.17 -8.80 23.72
C LEU A 217 4.13 -7.68 24.77
N ARG A 218 5.25 -7.41 25.44
CA ARG A 218 5.34 -6.34 26.47
C ARG A 218 4.93 -4.98 25.92
N VAL A 219 5.44 -4.62 24.73
CA VAL A 219 5.09 -3.35 24.09
C VAL A 219 3.60 -3.28 23.72
N LEU A 220 3.00 -4.41 23.31
CA LEU A 220 1.57 -4.46 22.98
C LEU A 220 0.66 -4.46 24.22
N GLU A 221 1.16 -4.91 25.36
CA GLU A 221 0.42 -4.92 26.64
C GLU A 221 0.45 -3.55 27.28
N ASP A 222 1.65 -2.99 27.50
CA ASP A 222 1.86 -1.80 28.32
C ASP A 222 2.03 -0.51 27.49
N GLY A 223 2.29 -0.61 26.18
CA GLY A 223 2.64 0.54 25.34
C GLY A 223 4.04 1.08 25.61
N GLU A 224 4.82 0.38 26.44
CA GLU A 224 6.15 0.77 26.90
C GLU A 224 7.25 0.00 26.15
N PHE A 225 8.34 0.70 25.82
CA PHE A 225 9.53 0.08 25.25
C PHE A 225 10.81 0.85 25.61
N GLU A 226 11.94 0.17 25.56
CA GLU A 226 13.26 0.75 25.81
C GLU A 226 14.12 0.70 24.54
N ARG A 227 14.89 1.76 24.28
CA ARG A 227 15.91 1.73 23.23
C ARG A 227 17.04 0.79 23.66
N LEU A 228 17.61 0.06 22.71
CA LEU A 228 18.83 -0.72 22.96
C LEU A 228 19.93 0.19 23.52
N GLY A 229 20.52 -0.21 24.64
CA GLY A 229 21.58 0.54 25.33
C GLY A 229 21.09 1.71 26.20
N SER A 230 19.78 1.89 26.34
CA SER A 230 19.17 2.87 27.25
C SER A 230 18.25 2.16 28.24
N SER A 231 18.26 2.61 29.50
CA SER A 231 17.32 2.16 30.55
C SER A 231 16.13 3.12 30.72
N ARG A 232 15.93 4.02 29.75
CA ARG A 232 14.82 4.97 29.77
C ARG A 232 13.62 4.35 29.07
N THR A 233 12.56 4.11 29.83
CA THR A 233 11.26 3.72 29.31
C THR A 233 10.67 4.82 28.44
N GLN A 234 10.21 4.45 27.26
CA GLN A 234 9.44 5.29 26.35
C GLN A 234 8.05 4.72 26.17
N HIS A 235 7.07 5.58 25.91
CA HIS A 235 5.71 5.17 25.57
C HIS A 235 5.41 5.51 24.12
N ALA A 236 4.66 4.67 23.43
CA ALA A 236 4.07 5.00 22.14
C ALA A 236 2.63 4.47 22.06
N ASP A 237 1.71 5.34 21.63
CA ASP A 237 0.33 4.98 21.36
C ASP A 237 0.19 4.55 19.89
N VAL A 238 0.22 3.24 19.65
CA VAL A 238 0.27 2.68 18.30
C VAL A 238 -0.86 1.68 18.07
N ARG A 239 -1.67 1.92 17.04
CA ARG A 239 -2.61 0.90 16.55
C ARG A 239 -1.85 -0.16 15.75
N VAL A 240 -2.05 -1.44 16.07
CA VAL A 240 -1.33 -2.52 15.39
C VAL A 240 -2.23 -3.29 14.43
N ILE A 241 -1.76 -3.42 13.18
CA ILE A 241 -2.35 -4.30 12.17
C ILE A 241 -1.33 -5.38 11.86
N ALA A 242 -1.64 -6.63 12.16
CA ALA A 242 -0.78 -7.77 11.88
C ALA A 242 -1.27 -8.53 10.65
N ALA A 243 -0.36 -9.09 9.86
CA ALA A 243 -0.70 -9.95 8.72
C ALA A 243 0.15 -11.22 8.72
N THR A 244 -0.47 -12.35 8.36
CA THR A 244 0.25 -13.61 8.20
C THR A 244 -0.40 -14.51 7.15
N ASN A 245 0.42 -15.35 6.54
CA ASN A 245 0.04 -16.48 5.70
C ASN A 245 0.25 -17.84 6.40
N ALA A 246 0.90 -17.84 7.57
CA ALA A 246 1.19 -19.05 8.32
C ALA A 246 -0.03 -19.49 9.14
N ASP A 247 -0.16 -20.79 9.36
CA ASP A 247 -1.10 -21.35 10.32
C ASP A 247 -0.55 -21.14 11.75
N LEU A 248 -1.06 -20.10 12.42
CA LEU A 248 -0.63 -19.75 13.77
C LEU A 248 -1.07 -20.79 14.80
N ALA A 249 -2.18 -21.50 14.57
CA ALA A 249 -2.62 -22.56 15.48
C ALA A 249 -1.63 -23.73 15.47
N ALA A 250 -1.22 -24.17 14.28
CA ALA A 250 -0.18 -25.18 14.13
C ALA A 250 1.18 -24.70 14.66
N ALA A 251 1.52 -23.41 14.48
CA ALA A 251 2.76 -22.83 15.00
C ALA A 251 2.82 -22.81 16.54
N ILE A 252 1.68 -22.58 17.20
CA ILE A 252 1.56 -22.63 18.66
C ILE A 252 1.78 -24.06 19.17
N VAL A 253 1.12 -25.05 18.56
CA VAL A 253 1.31 -26.47 18.93
C VAL A 253 2.76 -26.91 18.76
N ALA A 254 3.44 -26.39 17.74
CA ALA A 254 4.86 -26.65 17.50
C ALA A 254 5.83 -25.83 18.37
N GLY A 255 5.35 -25.00 19.31
CA GLY A 255 6.18 -24.15 20.16
C GLY A 255 6.93 -23.02 19.43
N ARG A 256 6.55 -22.72 18.19
CA ARG A 256 7.19 -21.67 17.36
C ARG A 256 6.52 -20.30 17.51
N PHE A 257 5.30 -20.26 18.01
CA PHE A 257 4.55 -19.03 18.24
C PHE A 257 3.90 -19.05 19.62
N ARG A 258 3.97 -17.94 20.36
CA ARG A 258 3.38 -17.86 21.69
C ARG A 258 1.88 -17.57 21.60
N LYS A 259 1.12 -18.27 22.42
CA LYS A 259 -0.35 -18.15 22.47
C LYS A 259 -0.81 -16.79 22.99
N ASP A 260 -0.11 -16.24 23.98
CA ASP A 260 -0.37 -14.92 24.57
C ASP A 260 -0.24 -13.78 23.55
N LEU A 261 0.82 -13.79 22.73
CA LEU A 261 1.00 -12.84 21.64
C LEU A 261 -0.13 -12.91 20.61
N LEU A 262 -0.59 -14.12 20.26
CA LEU A 262 -1.73 -14.26 19.36
C LEU A 262 -2.98 -13.60 19.94
N TYR A 263 -3.28 -13.81 21.23
CA TYR A 263 -4.44 -13.18 21.86
C TYR A 263 -4.38 -11.65 21.84
N ARG A 264 -3.18 -11.06 21.97
CA ARG A 264 -3.01 -9.60 21.95
C ARG A 264 -3.08 -8.99 20.55
N LEU A 265 -2.65 -9.74 19.53
CA LEU A 265 -2.73 -9.34 18.13
C LEU A 265 -4.12 -9.58 17.52
N ASN A 266 -4.82 -10.62 17.97
CA ASN A 266 -6.08 -11.08 17.40
C ASN A 266 -7.32 -10.55 18.15
N THR A 267 -7.39 -9.23 18.36
CA THR A 267 -8.63 -8.62 18.87
C THR A 267 -9.76 -8.72 17.84
N LEU A 268 -9.42 -8.48 16.57
CA LEU A 268 -10.33 -8.67 15.44
C LEU A 268 -9.62 -9.45 14.33
N GLU A 269 -10.26 -10.54 13.89
CA GLU A 269 -9.72 -11.40 12.84
C GLU A 269 -10.39 -11.12 11.49
N ILE A 270 -9.56 -11.00 10.44
CA ILE A 270 -10.02 -10.76 9.08
C ILE A 270 -9.34 -11.75 8.14
N ARG A 271 -10.13 -12.56 7.44
CA ARG A 271 -9.64 -13.50 6.44
C ARG A 271 -9.83 -12.95 5.03
N LEU A 272 -8.72 -12.76 4.31
CA LEU A 272 -8.75 -12.44 2.88
C LEU A 272 -8.94 -13.72 2.06
N PRO A 273 -9.97 -13.78 1.20
CA PRO A 273 -10.13 -14.91 0.29
C PRO A 273 -9.00 -14.93 -0.76
N PRO A 274 -8.50 -16.12 -1.12
CA PRO A 274 -7.59 -16.28 -2.24
C PRO A 274 -8.27 -15.92 -3.55
N LEU A 275 -7.47 -15.58 -4.58
CA LEU A 275 -7.97 -15.07 -5.86
C LEU A 275 -8.92 -16.05 -6.57
N ARG A 276 -8.71 -17.35 -6.40
CA ARG A 276 -9.59 -18.41 -6.93
C ARG A 276 -11.02 -18.40 -6.38
N GLU A 277 -11.23 -17.83 -5.19
CA GLU A 277 -12.54 -17.69 -4.52
C GLU A 277 -13.23 -16.35 -4.85
N ARG A 278 -12.56 -15.47 -5.61
CA ARG A 278 -13.07 -14.16 -6.03
C ARG A 278 -12.83 -13.92 -7.53
N ARG A 279 -13.41 -14.79 -8.36
CA ARG A 279 -13.13 -14.83 -9.80
C ARG A 279 -13.55 -13.57 -10.54
N GLU A 280 -14.58 -12.89 -10.05
CA GLU A 280 -15.11 -11.64 -10.58
C GLU A 280 -14.05 -10.52 -10.54
N ASP A 281 -13.09 -10.59 -9.60
CA ASP A 281 -12.04 -9.59 -9.47
C ASP A 281 -10.88 -9.79 -10.46
N ILE A 282 -10.74 -10.99 -11.05
CA ILE A 282 -9.56 -11.36 -11.85
C ILE A 282 -9.44 -10.49 -13.10
N VAL A 283 -10.51 -10.37 -13.89
CA VAL A 283 -10.48 -9.64 -15.17
C VAL A 283 -10.34 -8.13 -14.96
N PRO A 284 -11.10 -7.48 -14.06
CA PRO A 284 -10.93 -6.05 -13.81
C PRO A 284 -9.54 -5.72 -13.23
N MET A 285 -8.99 -6.56 -12.32
CA MET A 285 -7.60 -6.41 -11.85
C MET A 285 -6.61 -6.53 -13.00
N ALA A 286 -6.77 -7.55 -13.85
CA ALA A 286 -5.86 -7.79 -14.98
C ALA A 286 -5.83 -6.60 -15.94
N ARG A 287 -7.00 -6.05 -16.29
CA ARG A 287 -7.14 -4.85 -17.13
C ARG A 287 -6.45 -3.64 -16.48
N SER A 288 -6.67 -3.41 -15.19
CA SER A 288 -6.04 -2.32 -14.45
C SER A 288 -4.51 -2.43 -14.45
N PHE A 289 -3.96 -3.61 -14.14
CA PHE A 289 -2.51 -3.83 -14.14
C PHE A 289 -1.90 -3.72 -15.54
N LEU A 290 -2.60 -4.19 -16.57
CA LEU A 290 -2.15 -4.05 -17.95
C LEU A 290 -2.12 -2.59 -18.38
N ALA A 291 -3.16 -1.81 -18.08
CA ALA A 291 -3.22 -0.38 -18.38
C ALA A 291 -2.09 0.39 -17.67
N ALA A 292 -1.86 0.11 -16.39
CA ALA A 292 -0.76 0.72 -15.63
C ALA A 292 0.61 0.35 -16.21
N SER A 293 0.80 -0.91 -16.63
CA SER A 293 2.03 -1.36 -17.28
C SER A 293 2.24 -0.69 -18.65
N ALA A 294 1.18 -0.61 -19.47
CA ALA A 294 1.22 0.05 -20.77
C ALA A 294 1.61 1.53 -20.64
N GLN A 295 1.01 2.24 -19.68
CA GLN A 295 1.35 3.63 -19.39
C GLN A 295 2.82 3.77 -18.96
N ARG A 296 3.31 2.90 -18.07
CA ARG A 296 4.70 2.92 -17.59
C ARG A 296 5.72 2.67 -18.71
N HIS A 297 5.37 1.84 -19.68
CA HIS A 297 6.21 1.53 -20.84
C HIS A 297 5.91 2.41 -22.07
N GLN A 298 5.13 3.49 -21.90
CA GLN A 298 4.75 4.43 -22.98
C GLN A 298 4.15 3.72 -24.21
N ARG A 299 3.36 2.68 -23.96
CA ARG A 299 2.62 1.95 -24.98
C ARG A 299 1.23 2.53 -25.11
N GLY A 300 0.67 2.42 -26.32
CA GLY A 300 -0.72 2.80 -26.57
C GLY A 300 -1.71 1.94 -25.78
N ASP A 301 -3.00 2.20 -25.94
CA ASP A 301 -4.07 1.47 -25.26
C ASP A 301 -3.95 -0.05 -25.50
N MET A 302 -3.58 -0.80 -24.46
CA MET A 302 -3.45 -2.25 -24.49
C MET A 302 -4.71 -2.88 -23.90
N ARG A 303 -5.33 -3.79 -24.66
CA ARG A 303 -6.55 -4.49 -24.26
C ARG A 303 -6.33 -5.99 -24.23
N LEU A 304 -7.01 -6.66 -23.29
CA LEU A 304 -7.05 -8.12 -23.24
C LEU A 304 -8.00 -8.62 -24.34
N ALA A 305 -7.57 -9.64 -25.08
CA ALA A 305 -8.46 -10.38 -25.97
C ALA A 305 -9.40 -11.28 -25.15
N VAL A 306 -10.58 -11.58 -25.69
CA VAL A 306 -11.58 -12.42 -25.01
C VAL A 306 -11.02 -13.80 -24.60
N ASP A 307 -10.20 -14.42 -25.46
CA ASP A 307 -9.57 -15.70 -25.14
C ASP A 307 -8.52 -15.58 -24.03
N ALA A 308 -7.86 -14.43 -23.91
CA ALA A 308 -6.95 -14.16 -22.82
C ALA A 308 -7.72 -14.04 -21.49
N GLU A 309 -8.87 -13.34 -21.48
CA GLU A 309 -9.72 -13.23 -20.29
C GLU A 309 -10.24 -14.59 -19.82
N ARG A 310 -10.68 -15.44 -20.76
CA ARG A 310 -11.06 -16.83 -20.46
C ARG A 310 -9.91 -17.63 -19.85
N ALA A 311 -8.70 -17.50 -20.40
CA ALA A 311 -7.51 -18.16 -19.85
C ALA A 311 -7.16 -17.68 -18.44
N LEU A 312 -7.30 -16.37 -18.16
CA LEU A 312 -7.08 -15.81 -16.83
C LEU A 312 -8.08 -16.35 -15.80
N LEU A 313 -9.35 -16.52 -16.19
CA LEU A 313 -10.40 -17.07 -15.32
C LEU A 313 -10.25 -18.58 -15.05
N ALA A 314 -9.66 -19.33 -16.00
CA ALA A 314 -9.47 -20.76 -15.87
C ALA A 314 -8.27 -21.15 -14.98
N TYR A 315 -7.30 -20.24 -14.80
CA TYR A 315 -6.11 -20.50 -14.02
C TYR A 315 -6.35 -20.31 -12.51
N ALA A 316 -5.72 -21.14 -11.67
CA ALA A 316 -5.99 -21.17 -10.23
C ALA A 316 -5.27 -20.09 -9.42
N TRP A 317 -4.26 -19.42 -10.00
CA TRP A 317 -3.47 -18.35 -9.36
C TRP A 317 -2.87 -18.72 -7.99
N PRO A 318 -1.94 -19.69 -7.91
CA PRO A 318 -1.29 -20.06 -6.66
C PRO A 318 -0.53 -18.90 -5.98
N GLY A 319 -0.03 -17.92 -6.74
CA GLY A 319 0.58 -16.70 -6.22
C GLY A 319 -0.38 -15.51 -6.13
N ASN A 320 -1.69 -15.74 -6.29
CA ASN A 320 -2.77 -14.77 -6.14
C ASN A 320 -2.53 -13.48 -6.95
N VAL A 321 -2.82 -12.31 -6.37
CA VAL A 321 -2.73 -11.00 -7.03
C VAL A 321 -1.30 -10.64 -7.40
N ARG A 322 -0.30 -11.08 -6.61
CA ARG A 322 1.12 -10.84 -6.91
C ARG A 322 1.52 -11.54 -8.22
N GLU A 323 1.11 -12.79 -8.40
CA GLU A 323 1.34 -13.52 -9.66
C GLU A 323 0.60 -12.87 -10.83
N LEU A 324 -0.68 -12.54 -10.66
CA LEU A 324 -1.47 -11.85 -11.69
C LEU A 324 -0.81 -10.55 -12.15
N ARG A 325 -0.38 -9.70 -11.20
CA ARG A 325 0.35 -8.46 -11.48
C ARG A 325 1.62 -8.72 -12.28
N HIS A 326 2.46 -9.65 -11.85
CA HIS A 326 3.69 -9.98 -12.57
C HIS A 326 3.44 -10.53 -13.99
N VAL A 327 2.35 -11.28 -14.20
CA VAL A 327 1.97 -11.77 -15.54
C VAL A 327 1.54 -10.59 -16.42
N MET A 328 0.72 -9.67 -15.90
CA MET A 328 0.26 -8.49 -16.65
C MET A 328 1.39 -7.50 -16.94
N GLU A 329 2.31 -7.27 -16.00
CA GLU A 329 3.49 -6.43 -16.20
C GLU A 329 4.39 -6.98 -17.31
N ARG A 330 4.64 -8.30 -17.30
CA ARG A 330 5.40 -8.95 -18.39
C ARG A 330 4.68 -8.86 -19.73
N ALA A 331 3.37 -9.06 -19.76
CA ALA A 331 2.58 -8.91 -20.98
C ALA A 331 2.67 -7.47 -21.53
N GLY A 332 2.54 -6.48 -20.65
CA GLY A 332 2.66 -5.06 -20.98
C GLY A 332 4.06 -4.66 -21.46
N ALA A 333 5.13 -5.35 -21.03
CA ALA A 333 6.51 -5.09 -21.45
C ALA A 333 6.93 -5.83 -22.74
N VAL A 334 6.43 -7.03 -23.00
CA VAL A 334 6.93 -7.89 -24.09
C VAL A 334 6.12 -7.77 -25.39
N VAL A 335 4.81 -7.50 -25.32
CA VAL A 335 3.95 -7.48 -26.51
C VAL A 335 4.35 -6.33 -27.43
N PRO A 336 4.77 -6.54 -28.69
CA PRO A 336 5.09 -5.43 -29.58
C PRO A 336 3.87 -4.51 -29.69
N GLY A 337 4.01 -3.27 -29.24
CA GLY A 337 2.92 -2.30 -29.40
C GLY A 337 2.59 -2.20 -30.88
N ARG A 338 1.32 -2.31 -31.25
CA ARG A 338 0.88 -1.81 -32.56
C ARG A 338 1.22 -0.33 -32.55
N ARG A 339 2.35 0.05 -33.15
CA ARG A 339 2.69 1.46 -33.37
C ARG A 339 1.50 2.05 -34.10
N GLY A 340 0.81 2.98 -33.44
CA GLY A 340 -0.25 3.78 -34.03
C GLY A 340 0.22 4.32 -35.37
N GLY A 341 -0.69 4.32 -36.33
CA GLY A 341 -0.41 4.47 -37.75
C GLY A 341 0.45 5.67 -38.13
N CYS A 342 1.04 5.56 -39.32
CA CYS A 342 1.57 6.68 -40.07
C CYS A 342 0.66 7.90 -39.91
N ARG A 343 1.09 8.87 -39.11
CA ARG A 343 0.62 10.26 -39.26
C ARG A 343 1.12 10.72 -40.62
N ARG A 344 0.21 10.81 -41.58
CA ARG A 344 0.41 11.57 -42.82
C ARG A 344 0.79 13.00 -42.42
N ALA A 345 2.01 13.38 -42.74
CA ALA A 345 2.41 14.77 -42.88
C ALA A 345 3.39 14.84 -44.07
N GLY A 346 3.08 15.71 -45.04
CA GLY A 346 4.03 16.17 -46.05
C GLY A 346 4.12 15.31 -47.31
N ALA A 347 3.75 15.91 -48.44
CA ALA A 347 3.90 15.37 -49.78
C ALA A 347 5.38 15.11 -50.14
N GLY A 348 5.59 14.12 -51.01
CA GLY A 348 6.86 13.87 -51.70
C GLY A 348 7.61 12.65 -51.19
N HIS A 349 7.26 11.47 -51.73
CA HIS A 349 8.17 10.41 -52.21
C HIS A 349 7.34 9.15 -52.48
N ALA A 350 6.98 8.98 -53.76
CA ALA A 350 6.34 7.78 -54.27
C ALA A 350 7.38 6.64 -54.38
N ALA A 351 7.60 5.87 -53.32
CA ALA A 351 8.37 4.62 -53.39
C ALA A 351 8.21 3.72 -52.16
N CYS A 352 7.00 3.39 -51.69
CA CYS A 352 6.86 2.24 -50.77
C CYS A 352 5.42 1.71 -50.69
N CYS A 353 4.88 1.15 -51.78
CA CYS A 353 3.61 0.43 -51.72
C CYS A 353 3.57 -0.75 -52.67
N ARG A 354 4.28 -1.84 -52.31
CA ARG A 354 3.95 -3.21 -52.77
C ARG A 354 4.05 -4.29 -51.69
N ARG A 355 4.57 -3.99 -50.49
CA ARG A 355 4.74 -5.00 -49.42
C ARG A 355 3.63 -5.05 -48.36
N CYS A 356 2.77 -4.04 -48.28
CA CYS A 356 1.68 -4.01 -47.28
C CYS A 356 0.38 -4.69 -47.72
N ARG A 357 0.17 -4.98 -49.02
CA ARG A 357 -1.05 -5.68 -49.49
C ARG A 357 -0.98 -7.21 -49.47
N ARG A 358 0.14 -7.82 -49.07
CA ARG A 358 0.27 -9.30 -48.98
C ARG A 358 0.31 -9.85 -47.56
N ALA A 359 0.18 -8.99 -46.54
CA ALA A 359 0.17 -9.42 -45.13
C ALA A 359 -1.25 -9.55 -44.55
N ASP A 360 -2.30 -9.27 -45.33
CA ASP A 360 -3.69 -9.41 -44.88
C ASP A 360 -4.30 -10.80 -45.17
N ASP A 361 -3.60 -11.70 -45.87
CA ASP A 361 -4.13 -13.04 -46.25
C ASP A 361 -3.30 -14.25 -45.81
N ALA A 362 -2.32 -14.10 -44.90
CA ALA A 362 -1.54 -15.24 -44.43
C ALA A 362 -1.28 -15.20 -42.92
N GLY A 363 -2.18 -15.85 -42.17
CA GLY A 363 -1.88 -16.63 -40.98
C GLY A 363 -1.10 -15.98 -39.84
N THR A 364 -1.82 -15.54 -38.80
CA THR A 364 -1.22 -15.49 -37.45
C THR A 364 -2.15 -16.08 -36.39
N SER A 365 -2.36 -17.39 -36.47
CA SER A 365 -2.70 -18.22 -35.32
C SER A 365 -1.43 -18.52 -34.51
N ARG A 366 -0.91 -17.50 -33.81
CA ARG A 366 0.02 -17.73 -32.68
C ARG A 366 -0.46 -16.92 -31.48
N GLY A 367 -1.58 -17.41 -30.96
CA GLY A 367 -2.17 -16.97 -29.71
C GLY A 367 -1.32 -17.34 -28.49
N LEU A 368 -1.67 -16.69 -27.38
CA LEU A 368 -1.08 -16.68 -26.04
C LEU A 368 -0.86 -18.05 -25.34
N ALA A 369 -0.85 -19.18 -26.04
CA ALA A 369 -0.66 -20.52 -25.46
C ALA A 369 0.81 -20.86 -25.11
N GLY A 370 1.79 -20.06 -25.57
CA GLY A 370 3.22 -20.39 -25.42
C GLY A 370 3.88 -20.04 -24.07
N ALA A 371 3.25 -19.21 -23.24
CA ALA A 371 3.90 -18.72 -22.01
C ALA A 371 3.64 -19.61 -20.77
N ALA A 372 2.71 -20.58 -20.86
CA ALA A 372 2.33 -21.45 -19.74
C ALA A 372 3.04 -22.83 -19.73
N ARG A 373 3.93 -23.11 -20.69
CA ARG A 373 4.73 -24.35 -20.73
C ARG A 373 6.23 -24.04 -20.74
N ALA A 374 6.75 -23.58 -19.61
CA ALA A 374 8.19 -23.63 -19.35
C ALA A 374 8.44 -23.55 -17.85
N ARG A 375 8.40 -24.70 -17.17
CA ARG A 375 9.15 -25.00 -15.93
C ARG A 375 8.94 -26.47 -15.55
N THR A 376 9.81 -27.32 -16.08
CA THR A 376 10.23 -28.56 -15.42
C THR A 376 11.73 -28.39 -15.15
N PRO A 377 12.28 -28.71 -13.97
CA PRO A 377 13.70 -28.51 -13.71
C PRO A 377 14.50 -29.59 -14.45
N CYS A 378 15.43 -29.16 -15.31
CA CYS A 378 16.45 -30.03 -15.86
C CYS A 378 17.47 -30.31 -14.76
N GLY A 379 17.33 -31.46 -14.10
CA GLY A 379 18.33 -32.02 -13.20
C GLY A 379 19.54 -32.49 -13.99
N GLN A 380 20.71 -32.19 -13.44
CA GLN A 380 22.01 -32.68 -13.89
C GLN A 380 22.01 -34.22 -13.92
N SER A 381 22.44 -34.80 -15.04
CA SER A 381 23.40 -35.91 -15.13
C SER A 381 23.30 -36.64 -16.48
N ALA A 382 24.40 -36.65 -17.23
CA ALA A 382 24.65 -37.64 -18.27
C ALA A 382 26.06 -38.19 -18.01
N GLY A 383 26.14 -39.47 -17.66
CA GLY A 383 27.38 -40.08 -17.20
C GLY A 383 27.39 -41.60 -17.07
N ARG A 384 26.87 -42.31 -18.09
CA ARG A 384 27.28 -43.65 -18.56
C ARG A 384 26.94 -44.93 -17.74
N ARG A 385 26.28 -45.85 -18.48
CA ARG A 385 26.31 -47.35 -18.46
C ARG A 385 25.76 -48.00 -17.19
N GLY A 386 24.90 -49.02 -17.18
CA GLY A 386 24.37 -49.96 -18.17
C GLY A 386 24.02 -51.25 -17.41
N CYS A 387 22.98 -51.97 -17.86
CA CYS A 387 22.58 -53.35 -17.50
C CYS A 387 21.60 -53.58 -16.31
N ALA A 388 20.31 -53.73 -16.69
CA ALA A 388 19.42 -54.89 -16.53
C ALA A 388 19.17 -55.60 -15.16
N GLY A 389 17.87 -55.89 -14.91
CA GLY A 389 17.37 -57.00 -14.06
C GLY A 389 16.46 -56.55 -12.90
N HIS A 390 15.13 -56.55 -13.05
CA HIS A 390 14.17 -57.60 -12.65
C HIS A 390 13.76 -57.67 -11.15
N HIS A 391 12.51 -57.21 -10.92
CA HIS A 391 11.47 -57.60 -9.96
C HIS A 391 11.68 -57.69 -8.41
N PRO A 392 10.58 -57.49 -7.63
CA PRO A 392 10.58 -57.08 -6.22
C PRO A 392 10.14 -58.20 -5.26
N SER A 393 10.43 -58.07 -3.95
CA SER A 393 9.58 -58.58 -2.84
C SER A 393 10.28 -58.52 -1.46
N GLY A 394 9.48 -58.29 -0.40
CA GLY A 394 9.76 -58.73 0.99
C GLY A 394 10.33 -57.64 1.92
N ALA A 395 9.60 -57.08 2.88
CA ALA A 395 9.07 -57.66 4.13
C ALA A 395 10.05 -57.58 5.33
N VAL A 396 9.59 -56.85 6.37
CA VAL A 396 9.65 -57.22 7.81
C VAL A 396 10.96 -57.01 8.60
N SER A 397 10.87 -56.02 9.51
CA SER A 397 11.20 -56.00 10.95
C SER A 397 12.58 -56.37 11.54
N ALA A 398 12.96 -55.46 12.46
CA ALA A 398 13.39 -55.70 13.84
C ALA A 398 14.88 -55.87 14.20
N HIS A 399 15.27 -54.96 15.12
CA HIS A 399 16.14 -55.15 16.30
C HIS A 399 17.66 -55.27 16.12
N GLY A 400 18.39 -54.56 16.98
CA GLY A 400 19.68 -55.05 17.49
C GLY A 400 20.83 -54.06 17.58
N LYS A 401 20.95 -53.43 18.74
CA LYS A 401 22.13 -52.81 19.39
C LYS A 401 23.51 -53.23 18.83
N THR A 402 24.44 -52.27 18.67
CA THR A 402 25.72 -52.15 19.44
C THR A 402 26.70 -51.15 18.77
N ARG A 403 27.24 -50.22 19.56
CA ARG A 403 28.54 -49.52 19.36
C ARG A 403 29.63 -50.35 20.09
N PRO A 404 30.95 -50.04 20.09
CA PRO A 404 31.75 -48.99 19.41
C PRO A 404 33.06 -49.55 18.77
N ALA A 405 33.88 -48.68 18.13
CA ALA A 405 35.33 -48.51 18.37
C ALA A 405 36.12 -48.03 17.13
N ARG A 406 37.15 -47.22 17.43
CA ARG A 406 38.07 -46.53 16.52
C ARG A 406 39.31 -47.38 16.22
N CYS A 407 39.96 -47.14 15.08
CA CYS A 407 41.42 -47.26 14.87
C CYS A 407 41.76 -46.32 13.68
N ARG A 408 42.50 -45.19 13.73
CA ARG A 408 43.85 -44.80 14.19
C ARG A 408 45.03 -45.52 13.52
N GLN A 409 45.69 -44.85 12.57
CA GLN A 409 47.16 -44.65 12.37
C GLN A 409 47.37 -44.08 10.95
N CYS A 410 48.27 -43.16 10.59
CA CYS A 410 49.46 -42.51 11.18
C CYS A 410 49.57 -41.09 10.53
N ARG A 411 49.78 -39.96 11.23
CA ARG A 411 51.06 -39.40 11.78
C ARG A 411 52.19 -39.34 10.73
N ARG A 412 52.68 -38.17 10.29
CA ARG A 412 53.68 -37.23 10.91
C ARG A 412 53.97 -36.15 9.82
N GLN A 413 54.34 -34.88 10.06
CA GLN A 413 55.24 -34.20 11.01
C GLN A 413 54.96 -32.66 10.90
N ARG A 414 54.75 -31.90 11.99
CA ARG A 414 55.74 -31.03 12.73
C ARG A 414 56.12 -29.74 11.95
N MET A 415 56.08 -28.49 12.46
CA MET A 415 56.16 -27.92 13.82
C MET A 415 55.53 -26.50 13.92
N ASN A 416 55.09 -26.17 15.14
CA ASN A 416 54.82 -24.83 15.72
C ASN A 416 56.17 -24.24 16.27
N PRO A 417 56.30 -23.05 16.93
CA PRO A 417 55.32 -22.04 17.38
C PRO A 417 55.79 -20.55 17.32
N CYS A 418 54.97 -19.67 17.92
CA CYS A 418 55.32 -18.48 18.74
C CYS A 418 55.59 -17.10 18.10
N VAL A 419 54.64 -16.19 18.36
CA VAL A 419 54.79 -14.94 19.16
C VAL A 419 56.05 -14.09 18.93
N ARG A 420 55.90 -12.90 18.32
CA ARG A 420 56.11 -11.59 18.98
C ARG A 420 55.87 -10.41 18.05
N ARG A 421 55.51 -9.31 18.72
CA ARG A 421 55.25 -7.94 18.27
C ARG A 421 56.30 -7.38 17.30
N GLY A 422 55.81 -6.48 16.45
CA GLY A 422 56.53 -5.44 15.72
C GLY A 422 55.49 -4.49 15.18
#